data_AF-A0A7C2TNR7-F1
#
_entry.id   AF-A0A7C2TNR7-F1
#
_cell.length_a   1.000
_cell.length_b   1.000
_cell.length_c   1.000
_cell.angle_alpha   90.00
_cell.angle_beta   90.00
_cell.angle_gamma   90.00
#
_symmetry.space_group_name_H-M   'P 1'
#
loop_
_entity.id
_entity.type
_entity.pdbx_description
1 polymer ?
#
loop_
_entity_poly.entity_id
_entity_poly.type
_entity_poly.pdbx_seq_one_letter_code
_entity_poly.pdbx_strand_id
1 'polypeptide(L)'
;MDKVMKRDGTIVPFDRKKITVAIYKAMKATGVENYNEADRLSQIVQKRLEEMGLEVPKVEEIQDVVEEVLMREGYTNVAKAYILYRERRKLIREIKKVYGVKDDLKLSLNAIKVLESRYLLKNERGEVIETPGQMFERVAKYIALVDIIYDESIYDINGSQKPWPVEDVKE
;
A
#
# COMPACT_ATOMS: atom_id res chain seq x y z
N MET A 1 4.57 -21.77 6.98
CA MET A 1 4.66 -20.41 7.54
C MET A 1 3.52 -19.59 6.95
N ASP A 2 2.58 -19.15 7.77
CA ASP A 2 1.27 -18.71 7.24
C ASP A 2 1.00 -17.22 7.41
N LYS A 3 1.80 -16.53 8.23
CA LYS A 3 1.58 -15.14 8.63
C LYS A 3 2.87 -14.33 8.61
N VAL A 4 2.75 -13.03 8.40
CA VAL A 4 3.84 -12.04 8.41
C VAL A 4 3.41 -10.81 9.17
N MET A 5 4.30 -10.27 10.00
CA MET A 5 4.11 -8.98 10.67
C MET A 5 4.66 -7.84 9.82
N LYS A 6 3.77 -6.92 9.43
CA LYS A 6 4.14 -5.67 8.74
C LYS A 6 4.81 -4.68 9.69
N ARG A 7 5.44 -3.66 9.09
CA ARG A 7 6.12 -2.56 9.80
C ARG A 7 5.21 -1.74 10.73
N ASP A 8 3.91 -1.72 10.46
CA ASP A 8 2.90 -1.04 11.28
C ASP A 8 2.36 -1.94 12.40
N GLY A 9 2.89 -3.16 12.55
CA GLY A 9 2.44 -4.16 13.51
C GLY A 9 1.33 -5.07 12.99
N THR A 10 0.73 -4.77 11.82
CA THR A 10 -0.38 -5.56 11.27
C THR A 10 0.09 -6.94 10.86
N ILE A 11 -0.64 -7.98 11.26
CA ILE A 11 -0.40 -9.36 10.82
C ILE A 11 -1.22 -9.63 9.56
N VAL A 12 -0.58 -10.15 8.51
CA VAL A 12 -1.22 -10.52 7.25
C VAL A 12 -0.83 -11.93 6.83
N PRO A 13 -1.62 -12.61 5.98
CA PRO A 13 -1.21 -13.88 5.39
C PRO A 13 0.11 -13.77 4.64
N PHE A 14 0.97 -14.78 4.80
CA PHE A 14 2.17 -14.92 4.00
C PHE A 14 1.80 -15.14 2.53
N ASP A 15 2.53 -14.47 1.64
CA ASP A 15 2.34 -14.58 0.20
C ASP A 15 3.70 -14.52 -0.49
N ARG A 16 4.22 -15.70 -0.86
CA ARG A 16 5.51 -15.84 -1.55
C ARG A 16 5.55 -15.03 -2.84
N LYS A 17 4.42 -14.86 -3.55
CA LYS A 17 4.37 -14.11 -4.81
C LYS A 17 4.85 -12.68 -4.64
N LYS A 18 4.67 -12.08 -3.45
CA LYS A 18 5.22 -10.74 -3.14
C LYS A 18 6.75 -10.73 -3.14
N ILE A 19 7.38 -11.80 -2.65
CA ILE A 19 8.84 -11.99 -2.68
C ILE A 19 9.29 -12.16 -4.12
N THR A 20 8.65 -13.05 -4.88
CA THR A 20 8.93 -13.28 -6.30
C THR A 20 8.89 -11.98 -7.10
N VAL A 21 7.83 -11.19 -6.95
CA VAL A 21 7.68 -9.90 -7.64
C VAL A 21 8.74 -8.88 -7.21
N ALA A 22 9.13 -8.87 -5.93
CA ALA A 22 10.17 -7.97 -5.45
C ALA A 22 11.55 -8.33 -6.01
N ILE A 23 11.91 -9.61 -6.02
CA ILE A 23 13.13 -10.13 -6.65
C ILE A 23 13.12 -9.83 -8.14
N TYR A 24 12.03 -10.14 -8.84
CA TYR A 24 11.89 -9.88 -10.28
C TYR A 24 12.07 -8.40 -10.63
N LYS A 25 11.54 -7.47 -9.82
CA LYS A 25 11.74 -6.03 -10.01
C LYS A 25 13.20 -5.63 -9.86
N ALA A 26 13.92 -6.22 -8.90
CA ALA A 26 15.35 -5.98 -8.74
C ALA A 26 16.15 -6.55 -9.92
N MET A 27 15.82 -7.76 -10.38
CA MET A 27 16.44 -8.38 -11.55
C MET A 27 16.25 -7.51 -12.80
N LYS A 28 15.01 -7.06 -13.04
CA LYS A 28 14.68 -6.17 -14.15
C LYS A 28 15.46 -4.86 -14.10
N ALA A 29 15.63 -4.27 -12.92
CA ALA A 29 16.42 -3.05 -12.74
C ALA A 29 17.91 -3.25 -13.07
N THR A 30 18.41 -4.49 -13.03
CA THR A 30 19.78 -4.86 -13.43
C THR A 30 19.89 -5.41 -14.86
N GLY A 31 18.80 -5.37 -15.64
CA GLY A 31 18.78 -5.88 -17.02
C GLY A 31 18.53 -7.39 -17.15
N VAL A 32 18.18 -8.08 -16.06
CA VAL A 32 17.86 -9.52 -16.05
C VAL A 32 16.34 -9.67 -15.98
N GLU A 33 15.70 -10.07 -17.07
CA GLU A 33 14.25 -10.27 -17.12
C GLU A 33 13.89 -11.77 -17.10
N ASN A 34 14.12 -12.43 -15.97
CA ASN A 34 13.79 -13.84 -15.80
C ASN A 34 12.87 -14.06 -14.59
N TYR A 35 11.57 -14.20 -14.86
CA TYR A 35 10.58 -14.44 -13.81
C TYR A 35 10.69 -15.84 -13.18
N ASN A 36 11.03 -16.86 -13.98
CA ASN A 36 11.18 -18.24 -13.49
C ASN A 36 12.32 -18.33 -12.48
N GLU A 37 13.41 -17.61 -12.72
CA GLU A 37 14.52 -17.55 -11.79
C GLU A 37 14.17 -16.78 -10.52
N ALA A 38 13.42 -15.67 -10.63
CA ALA A 38 12.88 -14.99 -9.46
C ALA A 38 11.95 -15.89 -8.64
N ASP A 39 11.17 -16.76 -9.29
CA ASP A 39 10.32 -17.75 -8.63
C ASP A 39 11.17 -18.79 -7.88
N ARG A 40 12.18 -19.37 -8.55
CA ARG A 40 13.15 -20.30 -7.93
C ARG A 40 13.80 -19.69 -6.69
N LEU A 41 14.32 -18.46 -6.80
CA LEU A 41 14.95 -17.76 -5.68
C LEU A 41 13.95 -17.52 -4.53
N SER A 42 12.70 -17.16 -4.84
CA SER A 42 11.68 -16.98 -3.81
C SER A 42 11.31 -18.27 -3.07
N GLN A 43 11.42 -19.44 -3.73
CA GLN A 43 11.23 -20.74 -3.08
C GLN A 43 12.37 -21.04 -2.09
N ILE A 44 13.61 -20.70 -2.46
CA ILE A 44 14.78 -20.82 -1.57
C ILE A 44 14.62 -19.91 -0.35
N VAL A 45 14.15 -18.67 -0.55
CA VAL A 45 13.83 -17.74 0.54
C VAL A 45 12.77 -18.33 1.47
N GLN A 46 11.68 -18.87 0.92
CA GLN A 46 10.62 -19.49 1.73
C GLN A 46 11.17 -20.65 2.57
N LYS A 47 11.89 -21.58 1.95
CA LYS A 47 12.48 -22.74 2.65
C LYS A 47 13.38 -22.28 3.80
N ARG A 48 14.16 -21.23 3.57
CA ARG A 48 15.06 -20.69 4.59
C ARG A 48 14.32 -20.02 5.74
N LEU A 49 13.21 -19.32 5.47
CA LEU A 49 12.35 -18.76 6.50
C LEU A 49 11.69 -19.85 7.35
N GLU A 50 11.32 -20.97 6.73
CA GLU A 50 10.78 -22.15 7.43
C GLU A 50 11.84 -22.81 8.32
N GLU A 51 13.08 -22.92 7.86
CA GLU A 51 14.22 -23.43 8.64
C GLU A 51 14.56 -22.56 9.86
N MET A 52 14.26 -21.25 9.83
CA MET A 52 14.46 -20.36 10.97
C MET A 52 13.43 -20.57 12.09
N GLY A 53 12.35 -21.32 11.85
CA GLY A 53 11.35 -21.65 12.87
C GLY A 53 10.54 -20.44 13.38
N LEU A 54 10.48 -19.34 12.62
CA LEU A 54 9.73 -18.15 12.99
C LEU A 54 8.24 -18.34 12.73
N GLU A 55 7.42 -18.22 13.77
CA GLU A 55 5.97 -18.39 13.67
C GLU A 55 5.30 -17.21 12.92
N VAL A 56 5.76 -15.98 13.18
CA VAL A 56 5.31 -14.76 12.51
C VAL A 56 6.50 -13.84 12.25
N PRO A 57 7.28 -14.07 11.18
CA PRO A 57 8.42 -13.21 10.89
C PRO A 57 7.96 -11.80 10.51
N LYS A 58 8.80 -10.83 10.86
CA LYS A 58 8.68 -9.44 10.46
C LYS A 58 9.08 -9.28 9.00
N VAL A 59 8.51 -8.28 8.34
CA VAL A 59 8.87 -7.95 6.95
C VAL A 59 10.38 -7.69 6.79
N GLU A 60 11.07 -7.10 7.78
CA GLU A 60 12.52 -6.89 7.69
C GLU A 60 13.29 -8.21 7.66
N GLU A 61 12.92 -9.20 8.48
CA GLU A 61 13.59 -10.51 8.52
C GLU A 61 13.48 -11.23 7.17
N ILE A 62 12.30 -11.14 6.54
CA ILE A 62 12.10 -11.64 5.17
C ILE A 62 13.02 -10.92 4.18
N GLN A 63 13.18 -9.60 4.34
CA GLN A 63 14.03 -8.80 3.46
C GLN A 63 15.51 -9.18 3.61
N ASP A 64 15.98 -9.42 4.83
CA ASP A 64 17.35 -9.83 5.10
C ASP A 64 17.63 -11.24 4.53
N VAL A 65 16.68 -12.16 4.64
CA VAL A 65 16.79 -13.49 4.01
C VAL A 65 16.82 -13.38 2.47
N VAL A 66 16.03 -12.49 1.86
CA VAL A 66 16.07 -12.25 0.41
C VAL A 66 17.46 -11.75 -0.01
N GLU A 67 18.03 -10.80 0.71
CA GLU A 67 19.36 -10.25 0.42
C GLU A 67 20.43 -11.34 0.51
N GLU A 68 20.38 -12.13 1.57
CA GLU A 68 21.32 -13.23 1.78
C GLU A 68 21.22 -14.29 0.68
N VAL A 69 20.00 -14.71 0.30
CA VAL A 69 19.78 -15.69 -0.77
C VAL A 69 20.30 -15.16 -2.10
N LEU A 70 20.03 -13.89 -2.45
CA LEU A 70 20.54 -13.30 -3.68
C LEU A 70 22.08 -13.26 -3.70
N MET A 71 22.73 -12.96 -2.58
CA MET A 71 24.20 -12.98 -2.50
C MET A 71 24.76 -14.39 -2.62
N ARG A 72 24.19 -15.38 -1.92
CA ARG A 72 24.65 -16.78 -1.93
C ARG A 72 24.49 -17.45 -3.28
N GLU A 73 23.40 -17.15 -4.00
CA GLU A 73 23.13 -17.68 -5.34
C GLU A 73 23.90 -16.94 -6.45
N GLY A 74 24.81 -16.02 -6.10
CA GLY A 74 25.67 -15.31 -7.06
C GLY A 74 25.03 -14.08 -7.72
N TYR A 75 23.80 -13.70 -7.34
CA TYR A 75 23.08 -12.54 -7.86
C TYR A 75 23.47 -11.23 -7.16
N THR A 76 24.77 -10.99 -6.99
CA THR A 76 25.29 -9.84 -6.22
C THR A 76 24.80 -8.49 -6.73
N ASN A 77 24.71 -8.31 -8.06
CA ASN A 77 24.21 -7.07 -8.65
C ASN A 77 22.71 -6.86 -8.38
N VAL A 78 21.92 -7.95 -8.42
CA VAL A 78 20.49 -7.93 -8.08
C VAL A 78 20.29 -7.63 -6.59
N ALA A 79 21.09 -8.24 -5.72
CA ALA A 79 21.07 -7.99 -4.28
C ALA A 79 21.33 -6.49 -3.99
N LYS A 80 22.36 -5.90 -4.61
CA LYS A 80 22.64 -4.47 -4.49
C LYS A 80 21.47 -3.60 -4.95
N ALA A 81 20.88 -3.91 -6.11
CA ALA A 81 19.72 -3.17 -6.63
C ALA A 81 18.51 -3.28 -5.69
N TYR A 82 18.28 -4.47 -5.12
CA TYR A 82 17.22 -4.72 -4.13
C TYR A 82 17.42 -3.89 -2.86
N ILE A 83 18.62 -3.91 -2.28
CA ILE A 83 19.01 -3.12 -1.09
C ILE A 83 18.79 -1.63 -1.35
N LEU A 84 19.33 -1.10 -2.46
CA LEU A 84 19.20 0.32 -2.81
C LEU A 84 17.74 0.73 -2.98
N TYR A 85 16.92 -0.12 -3.59
CA TYR A 85 15.49 0.13 -3.73
C TYR A 85 14.78 0.17 -2.37
N ARG A 86 15.10 -0.76 -1.46
CA ARG A 86 14.56 -0.78 -0.08
C ARG A 86 14.91 0.50 0.67
N GLU A 87 16.17 0.92 0.63
CA GLU A 87 16.64 2.13 1.30
C GLU A 87 15.97 3.39 0.73
N ARG A 88 15.84 3.49 -0.60
CA ARG A 88 15.08 4.58 -1.23
C ARG A 88 13.63 4.61 -0.74
N ARG A 89 12.97 3.45 -0.62
CA ARG A 89 11.60 3.37 -0.11
C ARG A 89 11.50 3.67 1.37
N LYS A 90 12.53 3.37 2.17
CA LYS A 90 12.63 3.75 3.58
C LYS A 90 12.72 5.27 3.73
N LEU A 91 13.63 5.90 2.98
CA LEU A 91 13.77 7.36 2.95
C LEU A 91 12.46 8.06 2.55
N ILE A 92 11.77 7.58 1.51
CA ILE A 92 10.48 8.15 1.11
C ILE A 92 9.44 8.08 2.24
N ARG A 93 9.41 6.97 3.00
CA ARG A 93 8.49 6.84 4.15
C ARG A 93 8.87 7.80 5.28
N GLU A 94 10.15 7.97 5.56
CA GLU A 94 10.64 8.89 6.59
C GLU A 94 10.32 10.33 6.23
N ILE A 95 10.57 10.74 4.97
CA ILE A 95 10.20 12.07 4.49
C ILE A 95 8.68 12.29 4.60
N LYS A 96 7.86 11.29 4.27
CA LYS A 96 6.40 11.38 4.43
C LYS A 96 5.97 11.55 5.90
N LYS A 97 6.67 10.90 6.84
CA LYS A 97 6.44 11.09 8.27
C LYS A 97 6.82 12.50 8.74
N VAL A 98 7.87 13.10 8.17
CA VAL A 98 8.26 14.50 8.48
C VAL A 98 7.12 15.48 8.15
N TYR A 99 6.37 15.22 7.08
CA TYR A 99 5.17 16.01 6.75
C TYR A 99 3.98 15.78 7.70
N GLY A 100 4.09 14.91 8.69
CA GLY A 100 2.97 14.52 9.57
C GLY A 100 1.88 13.73 8.84
N VAL A 101 2.06 13.42 7.55
CA VAL A 101 1.04 12.75 6.74
C VAL A 101 1.22 11.24 6.82
N LYS A 102 0.23 10.56 7.38
CA LYS A 102 0.12 9.10 7.26
C LYS A 102 -0.30 8.74 5.84
N ASP A 103 0.61 8.13 5.09
CA ASP A 103 0.38 7.69 3.71
C ASP A 103 -0.35 6.34 3.65
N ASP A 104 -1.67 6.41 3.58
CA ASP A 104 -2.60 5.27 3.45
C ASP A 104 -2.86 4.86 1.99
N LEU A 105 -2.73 5.81 1.04
CA LEU A 105 -2.97 5.57 -0.39
C LEU A 105 -1.69 5.30 -1.22
N LYS A 106 -0.53 5.23 -0.58
CA LYS A 106 0.79 4.99 -1.22
C LYS A 106 1.11 6.00 -2.34
N LEU A 107 0.75 7.26 -2.16
CA LEU A 107 0.87 8.30 -3.18
C LEU A 107 2.34 8.66 -3.48
N SER A 108 2.58 9.44 -4.54
CA SER A 108 3.92 9.97 -4.81
C SER A 108 4.31 11.01 -3.74
N LEU A 109 5.61 11.27 -3.57
CA LEU A 109 6.07 12.29 -2.61
C LEU A 109 5.53 13.69 -2.97
N ASN A 110 5.52 14.02 -4.27
CA ASN A 110 4.99 15.30 -4.74
C ASN A 110 3.49 15.43 -4.46
N ALA A 111 2.72 14.35 -4.66
CA ALA A 111 1.31 14.34 -4.33
C ALA A 111 1.10 14.58 -2.82
N ILE A 112 1.83 13.86 -1.96
CA ILE A 112 1.74 14.08 -0.50
C ILE A 112 2.08 15.53 -0.13
N LYS A 113 3.13 16.11 -0.72
CA LYS A 113 3.51 17.50 -0.47
C LYS A 113 2.39 18.48 -0.87
N VAL A 114 1.80 18.31 -2.05
CA VAL A 114 0.70 19.16 -2.52
C VAL A 114 -0.53 19.02 -1.62
N LEU A 115 -0.88 17.78 -1.24
CA LEU A 115 -2.00 17.50 -0.35
C LEU A 115 -1.79 18.13 1.02
N GLU A 116 -0.64 17.92 1.64
CA GLU A 116 -0.24 18.53 2.91
C GLU A 116 -0.37 20.06 2.88
N SER A 117 0.11 20.70 1.81
CA SER A 117 0.19 22.14 1.77
C SER A 117 -1.15 22.83 1.47
N ARG A 118 -2.08 22.16 0.75
CA ARG A 118 -3.28 22.82 0.21
C ARG A 118 -4.62 22.17 0.55
N TYR A 119 -4.65 20.86 0.83
CA TYR A 119 -5.91 20.10 0.83
C TYR A 119 -6.22 19.36 2.13
N LEU A 120 -5.21 18.87 2.84
CA LEU A 120 -5.40 18.17 4.11
C LEU A 120 -5.77 19.16 5.21
N LEU A 121 -6.74 18.79 6.05
CA LEU A 121 -7.11 19.58 7.21
C LEU A 121 -5.95 19.69 8.21
N LYS A 122 -5.83 20.89 8.79
CA LYS A 122 -4.83 21.24 9.81
C LYS A 122 -5.52 21.75 11.06
N ASN A 123 -4.92 21.49 12.21
CA ASN A 123 -5.36 22.10 13.46
C ASN A 123 -4.88 23.56 13.58
N GLU A 124 -5.23 24.23 14.68
CA GLU A 124 -4.84 25.62 14.96
C GLU A 124 -3.32 25.85 15.01
N ARG A 125 -2.54 24.79 15.26
CA ARG A 125 -1.06 24.82 15.29
C ARG A 125 -0.44 24.59 13.90
N GLY A 126 -1.27 24.41 12.87
CA GLY A 126 -0.83 24.12 11.51
C GLY A 126 -0.42 22.65 11.27
N GLU A 127 -0.67 21.76 12.23
CA GLU A 127 -0.33 20.35 12.12
C GLU A 127 -1.41 19.60 11.33
N VAL A 128 -0.99 18.72 10.42
CA VAL A 128 -1.93 17.91 9.63
C VAL A 128 -2.65 16.91 10.54
N ILE A 129 -3.99 16.93 10.48
CA ILE A 129 -4.87 16.03 11.26
C ILE A 129 -5.67 15.05 10.41
N GLU A 130 -5.48 15.08 9.08
CA GLU A 130 -6.23 14.28 8.12
C GLU A 130 -5.26 13.50 7.20
N THR A 131 -5.58 12.25 6.88
CA THR A 131 -4.86 11.47 5.85
C THR A 131 -5.41 11.73 4.45
N PRO A 132 -4.64 11.47 3.37
CA PRO A 132 -5.17 11.53 2.01
C PRO A 132 -6.45 10.72 1.81
N GLY A 133 -6.51 9.50 2.36
CA GLY A 133 -7.73 8.69 2.32
C GLY A 133 -8.93 9.37 3.00
N GLN A 134 -8.74 9.96 4.18
CA GLN A 134 -9.78 10.71 4.88
C GLN A 134 -10.22 11.96 4.10
N MET A 135 -9.29 12.67 3.45
CA MET A 135 -9.61 13.81 2.59
C MET A 135 -10.51 13.39 1.42
N PHE A 136 -10.19 12.29 0.74
CA PHE A 136 -11.03 11.75 -0.33
C PHE A 136 -12.41 11.33 0.18
N GLU A 137 -12.47 10.67 1.35
CA GLU A 137 -13.73 10.26 1.96
C GLU A 137 -14.59 11.48 2.32
N ARG A 138 -13.99 12.54 2.88
CA ARG A 138 -14.67 13.79 3.18
C ARG A 138 -15.26 14.43 1.91
N VAL A 139 -14.47 14.54 0.85
CA VAL A 139 -14.92 15.10 -0.43
C VAL A 139 -16.07 14.25 -1.01
N ALA A 140 -15.93 12.93 -1.01
CA ALA A 140 -16.96 12.02 -1.50
C ALA A 140 -18.28 12.17 -0.73
N LYS A 141 -18.24 12.31 0.60
CA LYS A 141 -19.42 12.55 1.42
C LYS A 141 -20.14 13.86 1.08
N TYR A 142 -19.38 14.94 0.87
CA TYR A 142 -19.98 16.23 0.49
C TYR A 142 -20.61 16.19 -0.90
N ILE A 143 -19.95 15.55 -1.87
CA ILE A 143 -20.52 15.38 -3.21
C ILE A 143 -21.78 14.53 -3.16
N ALA A 144 -21.73 13.37 -2.50
CA ALA A 144 -22.89 12.49 -2.36
C ALA A 144 -24.08 13.18 -1.68
N LEU A 145 -23.84 14.04 -0.68
CA LEU A 145 -24.90 14.81 -0.03
C LEU A 145 -25.57 15.77 -1.01
N VAL A 146 -24.79 16.46 -1.86
CA VAL A 146 -25.32 17.36 -2.89
C VAL A 146 -26.11 16.56 -3.93
N ASP A 147 -25.56 15.45 -4.41
CA ASP A 147 -26.23 14.58 -5.36
C ASP A 147 -27.57 14.09 -4.80
N ILE A 148 -27.61 13.68 -3.53
CA ILE A 148 -28.87 13.31 -2.86
C ILE A 148 -29.85 14.49 -2.86
N ILE A 149 -29.42 15.68 -2.46
CA ILE A 149 -30.33 16.83 -2.28
C ILE A 149 -30.91 17.33 -3.61
N TYR A 150 -30.16 17.24 -4.71
CA TYR A 150 -30.52 17.87 -5.99
C TYR A 150 -30.88 16.88 -7.11
N ASP A 151 -30.69 15.58 -6.90
CA ASP A 151 -31.22 14.57 -7.82
C ASP A 151 -32.68 14.29 -7.48
N GLU A 152 -33.59 14.84 -8.29
CA GLU A 152 -35.04 14.65 -8.15
C GLU A 152 -35.48 13.17 -8.17
N SER A 153 -34.64 12.27 -8.71
CA SER A 153 -34.89 10.82 -8.68
C SER A 153 -34.61 10.20 -7.30
N ILE A 154 -33.72 10.80 -6.51
CA ILE A 154 -33.30 10.31 -5.19
C ILE A 154 -34.06 11.01 -4.07
N TYR A 155 -34.15 12.34 -4.09
CA TYR A 155 -34.84 13.13 -3.07
C TYR A 155 -35.33 14.45 -3.64
N ASP A 156 -36.61 14.76 -3.38
CA ASP A 156 -37.19 16.06 -3.73
C ASP A 156 -37.33 16.92 -2.48
N ILE A 157 -36.57 18.01 -2.42
CA ILE A 157 -36.57 18.97 -1.31
C ILE A 157 -37.94 19.66 -1.11
N ASN A 158 -38.78 19.72 -2.14
CA ASN A 158 -40.14 20.28 -2.07
C ASN A 158 -41.18 19.22 -1.67
N GLY A 159 -40.76 17.98 -1.46
CA GLY A 159 -41.63 16.88 -1.04
C GLY A 159 -42.63 16.43 -2.11
N SER A 160 -42.39 16.72 -3.39
CA SER A 160 -43.25 16.31 -4.51
C SER A 160 -42.80 15.00 -5.17
N GLN A 161 -41.99 14.20 -4.46
CA GLN A 161 -41.45 12.95 -4.97
C GLN A 161 -42.59 11.97 -5.26
N LYS A 162 -42.66 11.47 -6.50
CA LYS A 162 -43.64 10.45 -6.88
C LYS A 162 -43.34 9.16 -6.10
N PRO A 163 -44.36 8.46 -5.57
CA PRO A 163 -44.14 7.20 -4.89
C PRO A 163 -43.41 6.23 -5.82
N TRP A 164 -42.42 5.53 -5.27
CA TRP A 164 -41.66 4.53 -6.02
C TRP A 164 -42.62 3.47 -6.58
N PRO A 165 -42.54 3.13 -7.87
CA PRO A 165 -43.37 2.10 -8.46
C PRO A 165 -43.08 0.76 -7.76
N VAL A 166 -44.14 0.09 -7.31
CA VAL A 166 -44.06 -1.14 -6.50
C VAL A 166 -43.56 -2.35 -7.33
N GLU A 167 -43.38 -2.18 -8.64
CA GLU A 167 -43.12 -3.26 -9.60
C GLU A 167 -41.66 -3.75 -9.60
N ASP A 168 -40.72 -3.02 -8.99
CA ASP A 168 -39.29 -3.34 -9.02
C ASP A 168 -38.72 -3.98 -7.74
N VAL A 169 -39.55 -4.22 -6.72
CA VAL A 169 -39.13 -5.01 -5.54
C VAL A 169 -39.36 -6.49 -5.85
N LYS A 170 -38.44 -7.10 -6.60
CA LYS A 170 -38.40 -8.56 -6.75
C LYS A 170 -37.96 -9.19 -5.42
N GLU A 171 -38.76 -10.14 -4.93
CA GLU A 171 -38.47 -11.05 -3.81
C GLU A 171 -37.13 -11.79 -3.98
#